data_AF-A0A8C6BLE5-F1
#
_entry.id   AF-A0A8C6BLE5-F1
#
_cell.length_a   1.000
_cell.length_b   1.000
_cell.length_c   1.000
_cell.angle_alpha   90.00
_cell.angle_beta   90.00
_cell.angle_gamma   90.00
#
_symmetry.space_group_name_H-M   'P 1'
#
loop_
_entity.id
_entity.type
_entity.pdbx_description
1 polymer ?
#
loop_
_entity_poly.entity_id
_entity_poly.type
_entity_poly.pdbx_seq_one_letter_code
_entity_poly.pdbx_strand_id
1 'polypeptide(L)'
;MQDHELFQYFRMPEMVDCRQYVCTLPTNTLMGFGAFVALTTFWYAMQLQALKPPCDLAMQSVEVAGSDGARRSVLLDSDKPLVYFYDDIRMLYEGFQRGTQVSNNGPLVIKRHLEDHQQEKAHL
;
A
#
# COMPACT_ATOMS: atom_id res chain seq x y z
N MET A 1 4.93 55.47 12.23
CA MET A 1 3.64 55.32 12.94
C MET A 1 2.56 54.98 11.93
N GLN A 2 2.58 53.78 11.33
CA GLN A 2 1.60 53.38 10.31
C GLN A 2 1.36 51.86 10.24
N ASP A 3 1.76 51.11 11.29
CA ASP A 3 1.56 49.65 11.35
C ASP A 3 0.39 49.25 12.25
N HIS A 4 -0.18 50.17 13.03
CA HIS A 4 -1.27 49.87 13.98
C HIS A 4 -2.66 49.83 13.32
N GLU A 5 -2.79 50.32 12.08
CA GLU A 5 -4.08 50.40 11.37
C GLU A 5 -4.38 49.13 10.57
N LEU A 6 -3.35 48.37 10.18
CA LEU A 6 -3.49 47.07 9.52
C LEU A 6 -3.96 45.97 10.50
N PHE A 7 -3.53 46.04 11.77
CA PHE A 7 -3.97 45.08 12.79
C PHE A 7 -5.44 45.26 13.21
N GLN A 8 -6.02 46.46 13.04
CA GLN A 8 -7.44 46.69 13.33
C GLN A 8 -8.36 46.11 12.24
N TYR A 9 -7.94 46.12 10.97
CA TYR A 9 -8.65 45.41 9.90
C TYR A 9 -8.58 43.89 10.05
N PHE A 10 -7.53 43.36 10.68
CA PHE A 10 -7.39 41.92 10.94
C PHE A 10 -8.20 41.44 12.17
N ARG A 11 -8.85 42.35 12.91
CA ARG A 11 -9.79 41.98 13.98
C ARG A 11 -11.10 41.48 13.35
N MET A 12 -11.07 40.22 12.92
CA MET A 12 -12.14 39.49 12.24
C MET A 12 -13.53 39.69 12.87
N PRO A 13 -14.47 40.34 12.17
CA PRO A 13 -15.90 40.29 12.50
C PRO A 13 -16.62 39.04 11.96
N GLU A 14 -15.94 38.18 11.19
CA GLU A 14 -16.61 37.12 10.39
C GLU A 14 -16.72 35.73 11.03
N MET A 15 -15.97 35.43 12.11
CA MET A 15 -16.04 34.07 12.69
C MET A 15 -17.38 33.78 13.37
N VAL A 16 -18.07 34.82 13.85
CA VAL A 16 -19.42 34.71 14.43
C VAL A 16 -20.45 34.30 13.37
N ASP A 17 -20.39 34.91 12.18
CA ASP A 17 -21.33 34.62 11.10
C ASP A 17 -21.14 33.21 10.54
N CYS A 18 -19.89 32.75 10.37
CA CYS A 18 -19.62 31.37 9.98
C CYS A 18 -20.13 30.37 11.02
N ARG A 19 -19.92 30.63 12.32
CA ARG A 19 -20.42 29.75 13.39
C ARG A 19 -21.93 29.69 13.41
N GLN A 20 -22.58 30.82 13.20
CA GLN A 20 -24.03 30.92 13.14
C GLN A 20 -24.59 30.20 11.91
N TYR A 21 -23.92 30.29 10.76
CA TYR A 21 -24.25 29.55 9.54
C TYR A 21 -24.09 28.03 9.69
N VAL A 22 -23.04 27.59 10.40
CA VAL A 22 -22.82 26.16 10.68
C VAL A 22 -23.84 25.62 11.68
N CYS A 23 -24.26 26.44 12.66
CA CYS A 23 -25.26 26.07 13.65
C CYS A 23 -26.73 26.21 13.16
N THR A 24 -27.00 26.94 12.08
CA THR A 24 -28.35 27.04 11.47
C THR A 24 -28.65 25.95 10.46
N LEU A 25 -27.66 25.15 10.06
CA LEU A 25 -27.88 23.99 9.20
C LEU A 25 -28.65 22.91 9.98
N PRO A 26 -29.63 22.24 9.33
CA PRO A 26 -30.40 21.18 9.99
C PRO A 26 -29.48 20.08 10.51
N THR A 27 -29.79 19.54 11.69
CA THR A 27 -28.98 18.57 12.45
C THR A 27 -28.50 17.39 11.61
N ASN A 28 -29.30 16.96 10.62
CA ASN A 28 -28.98 15.88 9.68
C ASN A 28 -27.77 16.21 8.80
N THR A 29 -27.61 17.47 8.37
CA THR A 29 -26.49 17.92 7.53
C THR A 29 -25.22 18.02 8.36
N LEU A 30 -25.30 18.53 9.60
CA LEU A 30 -24.16 18.61 10.52
C LEU A 30 -23.62 17.21 10.85
N MET A 31 -24.51 16.25 11.07
CA MET A 31 -24.17 14.86 11.31
C MET A 31 -23.53 14.19 10.07
N GLY A 32 -24.01 14.54 8.87
CA GLY A 32 -23.40 14.12 7.60
C GLY A 32 -21.97 14.62 7.41
N PHE A 33 -21.68 15.88 7.77
CA PHE A 33 -20.32 16.42 7.73
C PHE A 33 -19.38 15.69 8.69
N GLY A 34 -19.83 15.38 9.91
CA GLY A 34 -19.05 14.59 10.87
C GLY A 34 -18.70 13.20 10.33
N ALA A 35 -19.68 12.51 9.72
CA ALA A 35 -19.46 11.20 9.11
C ALA A 35 -18.47 11.26 7.93
N PHE A 36 -18.53 12.31 7.11
CA PHE A 36 -17.63 12.49 5.97
C PHE A 36 -16.18 12.77 6.42
N VAL A 37 -15.98 13.59 7.46
CA VAL A 37 -14.65 13.83 8.04
C VAL A 37 -14.10 12.54 8.67
N ALA A 38 -14.93 11.77 9.38
CA ALA A 38 -14.51 10.49 9.95
C ALA A 38 -14.11 9.48 8.86
N LEU A 39 -14.88 9.36 7.79
CA LEU A 39 -14.58 8.48 6.66
C LEU A 39 -13.32 8.89 5.91
N THR A 40 -13.15 10.18 5.62
CA THR A 40 -11.97 10.67 4.89
C THR A 40 -10.69 10.55 5.70
N THR A 41 -10.73 10.84 7.00
CA THR A 41 -9.57 10.66 7.90
C THR A 41 -9.25 9.19 8.13
N PHE A 42 -10.26 8.34 8.32
CA PHE A 42 -10.07 6.89 8.40
C PHE A 42 -9.51 6.31 7.11
N TRP A 43 -10.05 6.73 5.96
CA TRP A 43 -9.55 6.36 4.64
C TRP A 43 -8.10 6.83 4.44
N TYR A 44 -7.75 8.02 4.89
CA TYR A 44 -6.38 8.53 4.81
C TYR A 44 -5.42 7.77 5.74
N ALA A 45 -5.89 7.40 6.94
CA ALA A 45 -5.12 6.57 7.87
C ALA A 45 -4.96 5.12 7.36
N MET A 46 -5.97 4.59 6.66
CA MET A 46 -5.93 3.28 6.01
C MET A 46 -5.25 3.27 4.65
N GLN A 47 -5.12 4.42 3.98
CA GLN A 47 -4.19 4.58 2.86
C GLN A 47 -2.78 4.47 3.43
N LEU A 48 -2.40 3.22 3.67
CA LEU A 48 -1.05 2.80 3.99
C LEU A 48 -0.14 3.50 3.00
N GLN A 49 0.67 4.42 3.54
CA GLN A 49 1.66 5.17 2.80
C GLN A 49 2.33 4.25 1.80
N ALA A 50 2.37 4.69 0.54
CA ALA A 50 3.01 3.96 -0.54
C ALA A 50 4.36 3.46 -0.03
N LEU A 51 4.43 2.14 0.22
CA LEU A 51 5.63 1.52 0.77
C LEU A 51 6.74 1.89 -0.19
N LYS A 52 7.72 2.66 0.29
CA LYS A 52 8.84 3.05 -0.54
C LYS A 52 9.47 1.75 -1.02
N PRO A 53 9.49 1.50 -2.34
CA PRO A 53 10.01 0.24 -2.82
C PRO A 53 11.47 0.17 -2.37
N PRO A 54 11.91 -0.97 -1.81
CA PRO A 54 13.26 -1.12 -1.27
C PRO A 54 14.34 -0.95 -2.35
N CYS A 55 13.95 -0.98 -3.62
CA CYS A 55 14.78 -0.76 -4.79
C CYS A 55 14.10 0.28 -5.70
N ASP A 56 14.91 1.10 -6.37
CA ASP A 56 14.44 1.93 -7.47
C ASP A 56 13.83 1.05 -8.58
N LEU A 57 12.60 1.34 -8.98
CA LEU A 57 11.88 0.56 -9.99
C LEU A 57 12.49 0.74 -11.38
N ALA A 58 13.14 1.88 -11.63
CA ALA A 58 13.85 2.11 -12.89
C ALA A 58 15.12 1.26 -13.01
N MET A 59 15.65 0.76 -11.88
CA MET A 59 16.89 0.01 -11.81
C MET A 59 16.72 -1.27 -10.98
N GLN A 60 15.69 -2.07 -11.27
CA GLN A 60 15.47 -3.34 -10.56
C GLN A 60 16.51 -4.41 -10.89
N SER A 61 17.13 -4.32 -12.07
CA SER A 61 18.13 -5.26 -12.51
C SER A 61 19.36 -4.59 -13.09
N VAL A 62 20.53 -5.01 -12.62
CA VAL A 62 21.83 -4.55 -13.08
C VAL A 62 22.52 -5.72 -13.79
N GLU A 63 23.11 -5.44 -14.94
CA GLU A 63 23.87 -6.44 -15.68
C GLU A 63 25.10 -6.88 -14.88
N VAL A 64 25.35 -8.18 -14.83
CA VAL A 64 26.55 -8.71 -14.18
C VAL A 64 27.71 -8.62 -15.16
N ALA A 65 28.81 -8.02 -14.71
CA ALA A 65 29.98 -7.82 -15.56
C ALA A 65 30.55 -9.18 -16.00
N GLY A 66 30.68 -9.39 -17.32
CA GLY A 66 31.26 -10.60 -17.89
C GLY A 66 30.33 -11.81 -17.98
N SER A 67 29.02 -11.64 -17.79
CA SER A 67 28.05 -12.75 -17.80
C SER A 67 27.12 -12.78 -19.02
N ASP A 68 27.58 -12.36 -20.20
CA ASP A 68 26.84 -12.42 -21.49
C ASP A 68 25.37 -11.97 -21.38
N GLY A 69 25.14 -10.81 -20.75
CA GLY A 69 23.81 -10.22 -20.59
C GLY A 69 22.97 -10.76 -19.42
N ALA A 70 23.48 -11.64 -18.57
CA ALA A 70 22.77 -12.02 -17.34
C ALA A 70 22.59 -10.81 -16.41
N ARG A 71 21.37 -10.63 -15.89
CA ARG A 71 21.00 -9.49 -15.03
C ARG A 71 20.71 -9.99 -13.62
N ARG A 72 21.20 -9.27 -12.61
CA ARG A 72 20.95 -9.53 -11.18
C ARG A 72 20.00 -8.50 -10.60
N SER A 73 19.30 -8.86 -9.52
CA SER A 73 18.57 -7.89 -8.72
C SER A 73 19.53 -6.96 -7.97
N VAL A 74 19.19 -5.68 -7.86
CA VAL A 74 19.92 -4.71 -7.03
C VAL A 74 19.81 -5.01 -5.54
N LEU A 75 18.83 -5.80 -5.12
CA LEU A 75 18.66 -6.22 -3.74
C LEU A 75 19.65 -7.32 -3.30
N LEU A 76 20.42 -7.89 -4.22
CA LEU A 76 21.38 -8.95 -3.93
C LEU A 76 22.78 -8.36 -3.73
N ASP A 77 23.35 -8.50 -2.53
CA ASP A 77 24.68 -7.97 -2.18
C ASP A 77 25.84 -8.64 -2.97
N SER A 78 25.59 -9.83 -3.54
CA SER A 78 26.60 -10.59 -4.29
C SER A 78 26.65 -10.16 -5.76
N ASP A 79 27.86 -10.00 -6.29
CA ASP A 79 28.12 -9.77 -7.73
C ASP A 79 27.95 -11.02 -8.59
N LYS A 80 27.60 -12.16 -7.99
CA LYS A 80 27.32 -13.41 -8.71
C LYS A 80 25.82 -13.54 -8.99
N PRO A 81 25.44 -14.08 -10.16
CA PRO A 81 24.04 -14.43 -10.42
C PRO A 81 23.49 -15.38 -9.35
N LEU A 82 22.26 -15.15 -8.91
CA LEU A 82 21.57 -16.06 -8.00
C LEU A 82 21.17 -17.33 -8.75
N VAL A 83 21.85 -18.45 -8.46
CA VAL A 83 21.57 -19.75 -9.10
C VAL A 83 20.52 -20.53 -8.31
N TYR A 84 20.58 -20.45 -6.97
CA TYR A 84 19.68 -21.16 -6.07
C TYR A 84 19.19 -20.22 -4.97
N PHE A 85 17.89 -20.25 -4.70
CA PHE A 85 17.32 -19.53 -3.54
C PHE A 85 17.58 -20.28 -2.22
N TYR A 86 17.62 -21.61 -2.30
CA TYR A 86 17.93 -22.48 -1.19
C TYR A 86 18.83 -23.62 -1.68
N ASP A 87 19.87 -23.95 -0.93
CA ASP A 87 20.86 -24.96 -1.32
C ASP A 87 20.29 -26.39 -1.34
N ASP A 88 19.21 -26.63 -0.60
CA ASP A 88 18.52 -27.92 -0.48
C ASP A 88 17.44 -28.14 -1.55
N ILE A 89 17.09 -27.11 -2.33
CA ILE A 89 16.02 -27.20 -3.34
C ILE A 89 16.64 -27.22 -4.73
N ARG A 90 16.52 -28.38 -5.39
CA ARG A 90 16.97 -28.53 -6.78
C ARG A 90 15.82 -28.43 -7.77
N MET A 91 14.62 -28.78 -7.34
CA MET A 91 13.42 -28.78 -8.17
C MET A 91 12.35 -27.85 -7.61
N LEU A 92 11.62 -27.18 -8.50
CA LEU A 92 10.50 -26.30 -8.13
C LEU A 92 9.46 -27.02 -7.24
N TYR A 93 9.25 -28.32 -7.49
CA TYR A 93 8.35 -29.16 -6.71
C TYR A 93 8.78 -29.29 -5.23
N GLU A 94 10.08 -29.46 -4.96
CA GLU A 94 10.61 -29.54 -3.60
C GLU A 94 10.40 -28.20 -2.87
N GLY A 95 10.59 -27.08 -3.57
CA GLY A 95 10.27 -25.74 -3.07
C GLY A 95 8.79 -25.58 -2.69
N PHE A 96 7.89 -26.12 -3.51
CA PHE A 96 6.45 -26.10 -3.23
C PHE A 96 6.07 -26.96 -2.01
N GLN A 97 6.65 -28.16 -1.90
CA GLN A 97 6.45 -29.03 -0.73
C GLN A 97 6.93 -28.36 0.55
N ARG A 98 8.13 -27.76 0.52
CA ARG A 98 8.69 -26.99 1.64
C ARG A 98 7.79 -25.82 2.02
N GLY A 99 7.30 -25.06 1.04
CA GLY A 99 6.35 -23.96 1.28
C GLY A 99 5.05 -24.43 1.95
N THR A 100 4.55 -25.61 1.57
CA THR A 100 3.38 -26.23 2.22
C THR A 100 3.68 -26.57 3.68
N GLN A 101 4.84 -27.16 3.96
CA GLN A 101 5.25 -27.50 5.33
C GLN A 101 5.42 -26.26 6.21
N VAL A 102 6.09 -25.21 5.72
CA VAL A 102 6.30 -23.95 6.44
C VAL A 102 4.98 -23.22 6.71
N SER A 103 4.03 -23.31 5.78
CA SER A 103 2.68 -22.73 5.92
C SER A 103 1.76 -23.58 6.82
N ASN A 104 2.26 -24.62 7.50
CA ASN A 104 1.46 -25.57 8.29
C ASN A 104 0.29 -26.15 7.49
N ASN A 105 0.54 -26.55 6.24
CA ASN A 105 -0.45 -27.04 5.28
C ASN A 105 -1.61 -26.06 5.01
N GLY A 106 -1.43 -24.78 5.29
CA GLY A 106 -2.40 -23.73 4.97
C GLY A 106 -2.65 -23.60 3.45
N PRO A 107 -3.79 -23.01 3.06
CA PRO A 107 -4.12 -22.81 1.66
C PRO A 107 -3.12 -21.85 1.02
N LEU A 108 -2.26 -22.41 0.16
CA LEU A 108 -1.38 -21.61 -0.68
C LEU A 108 -2.22 -20.77 -1.64
N VAL A 109 -1.80 -19.55 -1.92
CA VAL A 109 -2.50 -18.63 -2.84
C VAL A 109 -2.74 -19.28 -4.21
N ILE A 110 -1.80 -20.12 -4.67
CA ILE A 110 -1.92 -20.89 -5.92
C ILE A 110 -2.99 -21.99 -5.82
N LYS A 111 -3.12 -22.66 -4.67
CA LYS A 111 -4.12 -23.72 -4.46
C LYS A 111 -5.54 -23.16 -4.46
N ARG A 112 -5.74 -22.00 -3.85
CA ARG A 112 -7.06 -21.35 -3.75
C ARG A 112 -7.69 -21.13 -5.13
N HIS A 113 -6.90 -20.67 -6.10
CA HIS A 113 -7.41 -20.43 -7.46
C HIS A 113 -7.81 -21.74 -8.19
N LEU A 114 -7.12 -22.85 -7.93
CA LEU A 114 -7.43 -24.12 -8.57
C LEU A 114 -8.73 -24.74 -8.03
N GLU A 115 -9.00 -24.57 -6.74
CA GLU A 115 -10.21 -25.06 -6.06
C GLU A 115 -11.45 -24.28 -6.54
N ASP A 116 -11.34 -22.96 -6.71
CA ASP A 116 -12.42 -22.12 -7.24
C ASP A 116 -12.82 -22.55 -8.67
N HIS A 117 -11.85 -22.83 -9.53
CA HIS A 117 -12.09 -23.32 -10.90
C HIS A 117 -12.65 -24.75 -10.95
N GLN A 118 -12.35 -25.60 -9.96
CA GLN A 118 -12.95 -26.94 -9.87
C GLN A 118 -14.38 -26.91 -9.32
N GLN A 119 -14.69 -25.99 -8.39
CA GLN A 119 -16.05 -25.80 -7.88
C GLN A 119 -16.98 -25.20 -8.94
N GLU A 120 -16.50 -24.26 -9.76
CA GLU A 120 -17.29 -23.69 -10.86
C GLU A 120 -17.70 -24.75 -11.90
N LYS A 121 -16.84 -25.76 -12.15
CA LYS A 121 -17.14 -26.87 -13.07
C LYS A 121 -17.98 -27.99 -12.47
N ALA A 122 -18.14 -28.05 -11.15
CA ALA A 122 -18.95 -29.06 -10.48
C ALA A 122 -20.42 -28.64 -10.31
N HIS A 123 -20.74 -27.39 -10.64
CA HIS A 123 -22.09 -26.80 -10.56
C HIS A 123 -22.76 -26.60 -11.94
N LEU A 124 -22.15 -27.12 -13.02
CA LEU A 124 -22.71 -27.28 -14.37
C LEU A 124 -22.96 -28.75 -14.65
#